data_AF-A0A9E0WHV8-F1
#
_entry.id   AF-A0A9E0WHV8-F1
#
_cell.length_a   1.000
_cell.length_b   1.000
_cell.length_c   1.000
_cell.angle_alpha   90.00
_cell.angle_beta   90.00
_cell.angle_gamma   90.00
#
_symmetry.space_group_name_H-M   'P 1'
#
loop_
_entity.id
_entity.type
_entity.pdbx_description
1 polymer ?
#
loop_
_entity_poly.entity_id
_entity_poly.type
_entity_poly.pdbx_seq_one_letter_code
_entity_poly.pdbx_strand_id
1 'polypeptide(L)'
;MSEATGQEKTRQRRSPDEDAALWDRFRGKPGEDAKASAIHRMKIAGSAPDGFGLHMRAIIPPDELRGEMLLQGIWRIGMDRLVVQDGVAPWSQTLPSRHFADRLHRFDWLADLFTQEEAGGDRARFLVDD
;
A
#
# COMPACT_ATOMS: atom_id res chain seq x y z
N MET A 1 4.86 -46.45 26.30
CA MET A 1 5.35 -45.06 26.21
C MET A 1 5.89 -44.87 24.80
N SER A 2 5.06 -44.35 23.89
CA SER A 2 5.48 -44.03 22.52
C SER A 2 5.40 -42.51 22.37
N GLU A 3 6.55 -41.88 22.17
CA GLU A 3 6.67 -40.44 21.96
C GLU A 3 6.10 -40.06 20.60
N ALA A 4 5.11 -39.18 20.60
CA ALA A 4 4.60 -38.52 19.41
C ALA A 4 5.56 -37.39 19.03
N THR A 5 6.31 -37.54 17.95
CA THR A 5 7.09 -36.46 17.36
C THR A 5 6.14 -35.59 16.52
N GLY A 6 5.62 -34.52 17.13
CA GLY A 6 4.95 -33.44 16.42
C GLY A 6 5.96 -32.64 15.61
N GLN A 7 6.01 -32.86 14.30
CA GLN A 7 6.74 -31.97 13.39
C GLN A 7 5.96 -30.68 13.24
N GLU A 8 6.43 -29.65 13.93
CA GLU A 8 5.98 -28.27 13.76
C GLU A 8 6.38 -27.79 12.36
N LYS A 9 5.41 -27.73 11.44
CA LYS A 9 5.61 -27.18 10.10
C LYS A 9 5.84 -25.68 10.23
N THR A 10 7.09 -25.27 10.29
CA THR A 10 7.48 -23.87 10.11
C THR A 10 6.89 -23.38 8.79
N ARG A 11 6.01 -22.37 8.87
CA ARG A 11 5.31 -21.80 7.73
C ARG A 11 6.35 -21.13 6.83
N GLN A 12 6.85 -21.87 5.83
CA GLN A 12 7.87 -21.40 4.91
C GLN A 12 7.38 -20.10 4.24
N ARG A 13 8.22 -19.06 4.27
CA ARG A 13 7.89 -17.75 3.70
C ARG A 13 7.80 -17.90 2.18
N ARG A 14 6.65 -17.53 1.60
CA ARG A 14 6.41 -17.60 0.15
C ARG A 14 7.44 -16.78 -0.61
N SER A 15 7.87 -17.27 -1.77
CA SER A 15 8.70 -16.51 -2.69
C SER A 15 7.93 -15.32 -3.29
N PRO A 16 8.63 -14.28 -3.82
CA PRO A 16 7.97 -13.13 -4.44
C PRO A 16 7.02 -13.50 -5.58
N ASP A 17 7.34 -14.52 -6.36
CA ASP A 17 6.54 -14.97 -7.50
C ASP A 17 5.28 -15.72 -7.06
N GLU A 18 5.38 -16.55 -6.02
CA GLU A 18 4.23 -17.26 -5.43
C GLU A 18 3.24 -16.31 -4.77
N ASP A 19 3.74 -15.28 -4.09
CA ASP A 19 2.88 -14.25 -3.48
C ASP A 19 2.18 -13.44 -4.59
N ALA A 20 2.90 -13.06 -5.64
CA ALA A 20 2.35 -12.34 -6.79
C ALA A 20 1.23 -13.13 -7.50
N ALA A 21 1.42 -14.42 -7.76
CA ALA A 21 0.42 -15.27 -8.38
C ALA A 21 -0.86 -15.38 -7.53
N LEU A 22 -0.71 -15.42 -6.20
CA LEU A 22 -1.83 -15.44 -5.27
C LEU A 22 -2.58 -14.10 -5.27
N TRP A 23 -1.87 -12.98 -5.29
CA TRP A 23 -2.47 -11.65 -5.36
C TRP A 23 -3.17 -11.36 -6.68
N ASP A 24 -2.63 -11.84 -7.80
CA ASP A 24 -3.23 -11.68 -9.12
C ASP A 24 -4.57 -12.43 -9.23
N ARG A 25 -4.74 -13.54 -8.49
CA ARG A 25 -6.03 -14.24 -8.37
C ARG A 25 -7.10 -13.39 -7.67
N PHE A 26 -6.72 -12.59 -6.67
CA PHE A 26 -7.69 -11.84 -5.86
C PHE A 26 -8.02 -10.45 -6.39
N ARG A 27 -7.10 -9.81 -7.13
CA ARG A 27 -7.27 -8.41 -7.57
C ARG A 27 -8.07 -8.24 -8.86
N GLY A 28 -8.41 -9.32 -9.55
CA GLY A 28 -8.96 -9.24 -10.91
C GLY A 28 -7.92 -8.69 -11.90
N LYS A 29 -8.34 -8.37 -13.12
CA LYS A 29 -7.44 -7.79 -14.13
C LYS A 29 -7.50 -6.26 -14.07
N PRO A 30 -6.38 -5.56 -13.84
CA PRO A 30 -6.33 -4.11 -13.92
C PRO A 30 -6.85 -3.62 -15.28
N GLY A 31 -7.78 -2.67 -15.28
CA GLY A 31 -8.39 -2.11 -16.49
C GLY A 31 -9.58 -2.90 -17.06
N GLU A 32 -10.01 -4.00 -16.44
CA GLU A 32 -11.30 -4.60 -16.78
C GLU A 32 -12.43 -3.76 -16.16
N ASP A 33 -13.29 -3.19 -17.01
CA ASP A 33 -14.47 -2.46 -16.56
C ASP A 33 -15.31 -3.34 -15.63
N ALA A 34 -15.84 -2.74 -14.57
CA ALA A 34 -16.87 -3.41 -13.77
C ALA A 34 -18.00 -3.86 -14.70
N LYS A 35 -18.26 -5.17 -14.79
CA LYS A 35 -19.34 -5.74 -15.61
C LYS A 35 -20.69 -5.39 -15.01
N ALA A 36 -21.11 -4.14 -15.21
CA ALA A 36 -22.43 -3.66 -14.85
C ALA A 36 -23.46 -4.20 -15.85
N SER A 37 -24.58 -4.76 -15.35
CA SER A 37 -25.72 -5.08 -16.20
C SER A 37 -26.41 -3.80 -16.69
N ALA A 38 -27.21 -3.90 -17.76
CA ALA A 38 -28.01 -2.77 -18.23
C ALA A 38 -28.94 -2.23 -17.13
N ILE A 39 -29.51 -3.12 -16.31
CA ILE A 39 -30.33 -2.77 -15.16
C ILE A 39 -29.51 -2.03 -14.08
N HIS A 40 -28.27 -2.47 -13.80
CA HIS A 40 -27.40 -1.77 -12.85
C HIS A 40 -27.09 -0.34 -13.33
N ARG A 41 -26.77 -0.17 -14.62
CA ARG A 41 -26.56 1.16 -15.22
C ARG A 41 -27.78 2.07 -15.10
N MET A 42 -28.99 1.56 -15.37
CA MET A 42 -30.23 2.32 -15.19
C MET A 42 -30.46 2.75 -13.74
N LYS A 43 -30.12 1.90 -12.76
CA LYS A 43 -30.27 2.22 -11.34
C LYS A 43 -29.33 3.32 -10.85
N ILE A 44 -28.17 3.47 -11.48
CA ILE A 44 -27.18 4.52 -11.15
C ILE A 44 -27.25 5.72 -12.11
N ALA A 45 -28.13 5.71 -13.11
CA ALA A 45 -28.29 6.77 -14.11
C ALA A 45 -29.04 8.02 -13.57
N GLY A 46 -28.92 8.29 -12.27
CA GLY A 46 -29.46 9.48 -11.62
C GLY A 46 -28.41 10.59 -11.47
N SER A 47 -28.72 11.61 -10.68
CA SER A 47 -27.75 12.66 -10.34
C SER A 47 -26.51 12.04 -9.70
N ALA A 48 -25.33 12.48 -10.17
CA ALA A 48 -24.08 12.13 -9.53
C ALA A 48 -24.12 12.63 -8.07
N PRO A 49 -23.53 11.89 -7.11
CA PRO A 49 -23.38 12.39 -5.75
C PRO A 49 -22.54 13.67 -5.76
N ASP A 50 -22.98 14.69 -5.03
CA ASP A 50 -22.24 15.95 -4.88
C ASP A 50 -20.99 15.81 -3.99
N GLY A 51 -20.89 14.70 -3.25
CA GLY A 51 -19.75 14.39 -2.40
C GLY A 51 -20.01 13.20 -1.49
N PHE A 52 -19.09 12.97 -0.56
CA PHE A 52 -19.24 11.96 0.48
C PHE A 52 -19.88 12.58 1.73
N GLY A 53 -20.99 12.01 2.20
CA GLY A 53 -21.64 12.45 3.44
C GLY A 53 -20.90 12.03 4.72
N LEU A 54 -19.83 11.24 4.59
CA LEU A 54 -19.03 10.73 5.69
C LEU A 54 -17.55 10.86 5.36
N HIS A 55 -16.80 11.51 6.25
CA HIS A 55 -15.35 11.42 6.29
C HIS A 55 -14.98 10.32 7.29
N MET A 56 -14.64 9.14 6.79
CA MET A 56 -14.23 8.03 7.64
C MET A 56 -12.98 8.43 8.43
N ARG A 57 -13.05 8.29 9.75
CA ARG A 57 -11.86 8.45 10.59
C ARG A 57 -10.91 7.30 10.33
N ALA A 58 -9.61 7.59 10.25
CA ALA A 58 -8.60 6.54 10.21
C ALA A 58 -8.73 5.67 11.46
N ILE A 59 -8.94 4.36 11.26
CA ILE A 59 -9.07 3.40 12.36
C ILE A 59 -7.70 3.16 13.02
N ILE A 60 -6.64 3.23 12.22
CA ILE A 60 -5.26 3.08 12.66
C ILE A 60 -4.65 4.49 12.70
N PRO A 61 -4.16 4.96 13.86
CA PRO A 61 -3.48 6.24 13.93
C PRO A 61 -2.18 6.20 13.12
N PRO A 62 -1.77 7.34 12.52
CA PRO A 62 -0.46 7.45 11.87
C PRO A 62 0.70 7.17 12.82
N ASP A 63 1.80 6.67 12.28
CA ASP A 63 3.04 6.37 13.01
C ASP A 63 4.07 7.50 12.82
N GLU A 64 4.33 8.24 13.90
CA GLU A 64 5.27 9.38 13.91
C GLU A 64 6.71 8.98 13.57
N LEU A 65 7.18 7.87 14.14
CA LEU A 65 8.55 7.40 13.90
C LEU A 65 8.70 6.98 12.44
N ARG A 66 7.68 6.33 11.89
CA ARG A 66 7.67 5.98 10.46
C ARG A 66 7.67 7.24 9.59
N GLY A 67 6.93 8.27 9.96
CA GLY A 67 6.97 9.58 9.30
C GLY A 67 8.37 10.18 9.26
N GLU A 68 9.06 10.21 10.40
CA GLU A 68 10.44 10.71 10.51
C GLU A 68 11.39 9.91 9.60
N MET A 69 11.29 8.59 9.60
CA MET A 69 12.10 7.73 8.75
C MET A 69 11.87 8.01 7.26
N LEU A 70 10.62 8.24 6.85
CA LEU A 70 10.29 8.55 5.47
C LEU A 70 10.86 9.90 5.03
N LEU A 71 10.84 10.91 5.91
CA LEU A 71 11.52 12.20 5.66
C LEU A 71 13.03 12.03 5.48
N GLN A 72 13.65 11.15 6.26
CA GLN A 72 15.08 10.81 6.12
C GLN A 72 15.38 9.92 4.90
N GLY A 73 14.39 9.66 4.02
CA GLY A 73 14.55 8.81 2.85
C GLY A 73 14.66 7.32 3.16
N ILE A 74 14.27 6.89 4.37
CA ILE A 74 14.34 5.49 4.81
C ILE A 74 12.96 4.83 4.69
N TRP A 75 12.81 3.99 3.68
CA TRP A 75 11.57 3.28 3.38
C TRP A 75 11.64 1.85 3.92
N ARG A 76 10.81 1.54 4.92
CA ARG A 76 10.66 0.18 5.46
C ARG A 76 9.27 -0.35 5.15
N ILE A 77 9.22 -1.46 4.43
CA ILE A 77 7.97 -2.12 4.05
C ILE A 77 8.14 -3.62 4.26
N GLY A 78 7.41 -4.17 5.25
CA GLY A 78 7.62 -5.56 5.65
C GLY A 78 9.05 -5.77 6.17
N MET A 79 9.77 -6.74 5.59
CA MET A 79 11.17 -7.02 5.95
C MET A 79 12.18 -6.29 5.06
N ASP A 80 11.71 -5.62 4.02
CA ASP A 80 12.55 -4.96 3.03
C ASP A 80 12.79 -3.50 3.43
N ARG A 81 13.98 -2.99 3.09
CA ARG A 81 14.41 -1.62 3.35
C ARG A 81 15.01 -1.02 2.08
N LEU A 82 14.61 0.20 1.76
CA LEU A 82 15.19 1.02 0.70
C LEU A 82 15.61 2.35 1.32
N VAL A 83 16.83 2.80 1.02
CA VAL A 83 17.32 4.14 1.41
C VAL A 83 17.46 4.95 0.13
N VAL A 84 16.82 6.11 0.10
CA VAL A 84 16.72 6.97 -1.07
C VAL A 84 17.41 8.30 -0.73
N GLN A 85 18.14 8.85 -1.70
CA GLN A 85 18.71 10.18 -1.55
C GLN A 85 17.61 11.23 -1.47
N ASP A 86 17.92 12.34 -0.80
CA ASP A 86 16.98 13.44 -0.66
C ASP A 86 16.58 14.02 -2.03
N GLY A 87 15.34 14.49 -2.15
CA GLY A 87 14.81 14.99 -3.43
C GLY A 87 14.62 13.93 -4.53
N VAL A 88 14.79 12.64 -4.23
CA VAL A 88 14.51 11.55 -5.18
C VAL A 88 13.31 10.74 -4.72
N ALA A 89 12.44 10.38 -5.65
CA ALA A 89 11.30 9.51 -5.36
C ALA A 89 11.74 8.03 -5.21
N PRO A 90 11.13 7.25 -4.30
CA PRO A 90 11.53 5.86 -4.06
C PRO A 90 11.29 4.93 -5.25
N TRP A 91 10.30 5.22 -6.10
CA TRP A 91 10.05 4.46 -7.34
C TRP A 91 11.02 4.78 -8.48
N SER A 92 11.85 5.81 -8.34
CA SER A 92 12.97 6.07 -9.26
C SER A 92 14.16 5.14 -9.01
N GLN A 93 14.12 4.32 -7.97
CA GLN A 93 15.13 3.32 -7.63
C GLN A 93 14.65 1.91 -7.98
N THR A 94 15.58 0.98 -8.15
CA THR A 94 15.26 -0.44 -8.26
C THR A 94 14.60 -0.91 -6.96
N LEU A 95 13.34 -1.33 -7.05
CA LEU A 95 12.56 -1.73 -5.88
C LEU A 95 12.97 -3.15 -5.40
N PRO A 96 13.11 -3.38 -4.08
CA PRO A 96 13.63 -4.65 -3.55
C PRO A 96 12.80 -5.89 -3.90
N SER A 97 11.48 -5.74 -4.04
CA SER A 97 10.56 -6.83 -4.34
C SER A 97 9.24 -6.32 -4.93
N ARG A 98 8.48 -7.19 -5.60
CA ARG A 98 7.13 -6.88 -6.10
C ARG A 98 6.16 -6.52 -4.96
N HIS A 99 6.31 -7.17 -3.81
CA HIS A 99 5.53 -6.86 -2.59
C HIS A 99 5.87 -5.46 -2.03
N PHE A 100 7.15 -5.11 -2.01
CA PHE A 100 7.58 -3.76 -1.64
C PHE A 100 6.98 -2.73 -2.60
N ALA A 101 7.08 -2.98 -3.91
CA ALA A 101 6.51 -2.11 -4.93
C ALA A 101 5.00 -1.94 -4.78
N ASP A 102 4.25 -3.02 -4.56
CA ASP A 102 2.81 -2.95 -4.34
C ASP A 102 2.47 -2.01 -3.18
N ARG A 103 3.05 -2.25 -2.00
CA ARG A 103 2.78 -1.44 -0.80
C ARG A 103 3.28 0.00 -0.91
N LEU A 104 4.38 0.22 -1.62
CA LEU A 104 4.89 1.56 -1.90
C LEU A 104 3.83 2.39 -2.65
N HIS A 105 3.22 1.81 -3.68
CA HIS A 105 2.24 2.50 -4.53
C HIS A 105 0.81 2.52 -3.96
N ARG A 106 0.57 1.93 -2.78
CA ARG A 106 -0.72 2.07 -2.09
C ARG A 106 -0.88 3.40 -1.36
N PHE A 107 0.21 4.15 -1.19
CA PHE A 107 0.23 5.43 -0.47
C PHE A 107 -0.29 5.36 0.98
N ASP A 108 -0.41 4.15 1.56
CA ASP A 108 -0.82 3.95 2.97
C ASP A 108 0.15 4.65 3.96
N TRP A 109 1.35 5.03 3.51
CA TRP A 109 2.38 5.75 4.25
C TRP A 109 2.21 7.28 4.27
N LEU A 110 1.31 7.85 3.46
CA LEU A 110 1.12 9.32 3.40
C LEU A 110 0.67 9.89 4.75
N ALA A 111 -0.22 9.17 5.45
CA ALA A 111 -0.71 9.57 6.76
C ALA A 111 0.43 9.68 7.78
N ASP A 112 1.39 8.73 7.73
CA ASP A 112 2.58 8.74 8.57
C ASP A 112 3.47 9.95 8.23
N LEU A 113 3.63 10.29 6.96
CA LEU A 113 4.41 11.45 6.55
C LEU A 113 3.83 12.78 7.07
N PHE A 114 2.50 12.92 7.08
CA PHE A 114 1.83 14.12 7.62
C PHE A 114 2.00 14.32 9.13
N THR A 115 2.48 13.32 9.86
CA THR A 115 2.87 13.51 11.27
C THR A 115 4.05 14.47 11.44
N GLN A 116 4.80 14.71 10.36
CA GLN A 116 5.99 15.57 10.34
C GLN A 116 5.65 17.01 9.92
N GLU A 117 4.41 17.43 10.12
CA GLU A 117 3.93 18.79 9.91
C GLU A 117 4.25 19.33 8.50
N GLU A 118 4.78 20.55 8.41
CA GLU A 118 5.07 21.25 7.15
C GLU A 118 6.07 20.47 6.27
N ALA A 119 7.16 19.96 6.86
CA ALA A 119 8.16 19.17 6.14
C ALA A 119 7.56 17.88 5.55
N GLY A 120 6.71 17.22 6.32
CA GLY A 120 5.92 16.08 5.86
C GLY A 120 5.01 16.42 4.69
N GLY A 121 4.28 17.53 4.81
CA GLY A 121 3.39 18.04 3.77
C GLY A 121 4.11 18.36 2.46
N ASP A 122 5.26 19.02 2.52
CA ASP A 122 6.06 19.36 1.34
C ASP A 122 6.62 18.12 0.66
N ARG A 123 7.12 17.17 1.46
CA ARG A 123 7.59 15.89 0.93
C ARG A 123 6.45 15.09 0.29
N ALA A 124 5.24 15.15 0.85
CA ALA A 124 4.07 14.48 0.29
C ALA A 124 3.71 15.04 -1.09
N ARG A 125 3.71 16.38 -1.24
CA ARG A 125 3.44 17.05 -2.52
C ARG A 125 4.46 16.65 -3.58
N PHE A 126 5.75 16.73 -3.25
CA PHE A 126 6.82 16.28 -4.16
C PHE A 126 6.63 14.82 -4.63
N LEU A 127 6.11 13.95 -3.78
CA LEU A 127 5.94 12.54 -4.10
C LEU A 127 4.66 12.25 -4.90
N VAL A 128 3.66 13.15 -4.92
CA VAL A 128 2.36 12.87 -5.54
C VAL A 128 2.07 13.75 -6.75
N ASP A 129 2.61 14.98 -6.79
CA ASP A 129 2.25 16.00 -7.77
C ASP A 129 3.37 16.33 -8.80
N ASP A 130 4.62 15.91 -8.57
CA ASP A 130 5.78 16.07 -9.48
C ASP A 130 6.10 14.78 -10.27
#